data_AF-A0A7C1E9X2-F1
#
_entry.id   AF-A0A7C1E9X2-F1
#
_cell.length_a   1.000
_cell.length_b   1.000
_cell.length_c   1.000
_cell.angle_alpha   90.00
_cell.angle_beta   90.00
_cell.angle_gamma   90.00
#
_symmetry.space_group_name_H-M   'P 1'
#
loop_
_entity.id
_entity.type
_entity.pdbx_description
1 polymer ?
#
loop_
_entity_poly.entity_id
_entity_poly.type
_entity_poly.pdbx_seq_one_letter_code
_entity_poly.pdbx_strand_id
1 'polypeptide(L)'
;GVIFQYPDINKSPRWQRGKIARALAGKLAIAAKVDAYTGRFIGDKLVEDLRKRIEEIKKLYAKPPPRKEAPPQKPKLRKEGKEKRREKRR
;
A
#
# COMPACT_ATOMS: atom_id res chain seq x y z
N GLY A 1 -7.63 0.82 -3.78
CA GLY A 1 -8.77 0.64 -2.85
C GLY A 1 -9.46 1.98 -2.65
N VAL A 2 -10.72 1.99 -2.19
CA VAL A 2 -11.52 3.23 -2.04
C VAL A 2 -10.85 4.29 -1.17
N ILE A 3 -10.12 3.87 -0.13
CA ILE A 3 -9.36 4.77 0.77
C ILE A 3 -8.28 5.59 0.04
N PHE A 4 -7.83 5.20 -1.16
CA PHE A 4 -6.86 5.98 -1.94
C PHE A 4 -7.45 7.24 -2.57
N GLN A 5 -8.78 7.38 -2.58
CA GLN A 5 -9.45 8.60 -3.01
C GLN A 5 -9.33 9.73 -1.98
N TYR A 6 -8.92 9.42 -0.74
CA TYR A 6 -8.72 10.42 0.29
C TYR A 6 -7.65 11.46 -0.13
N PRO A 7 -7.91 12.78 -0.05
CA PRO A 7 -7.05 13.81 -0.62
C PRO A 7 -5.60 13.76 -0.16
N ASP A 8 -5.33 13.49 1.12
CA ASP A 8 -3.96 13.43 1.65
C ASP A 8 -3.18 12.23 1.10
N ILE A 9 -3.86 11.16 0.65
CA ILE A 9 -3.19 10.03 0.01
C ILE A 9 -2.94 10.32 -1.47
N ASN A 10 -3.94 10.85 -2.16
CA ASN A 10 -3.84 11.08 -3.60
C ASN A 10 -2.80 12.17 -3.94
N LYS A 11 -2.77 13.26 -3.16
CA LYS A 11 -1.83 14.37 -3.34
C LYS A 11 -0.40 14.02 -2.90
N SER A 12 -0.22 12.99 -2.07
CA SER A 12 1.11 12.63 -1.56
C SER A 12 1.98 11.85 -2.58
N PRO A 13 3.31 11.93 -2.45
CA PRO A 13 4.25 11.15 -3.26
C PRO A 13 4.07 9.64 -3.10
N ARG A 14 4.33 8.88 -4.18
CA ARG A 14 4.05 7.42 -4.26
C ARG A 14 4.62 6.61 -3.09
N TRP A 15 5.81 6.96 -2.60
CA TRP A 15 6.47 6.27 -1.49
C TRP A 15 5.86 6.57 -0.11
N GLN A 16 5.16 7.68 0.05
CA GLN A 16 4.46 8.05 1.28
C GLN A 16 3.03 7.48 1.33
N ARG A 17 2.37 7.34 0.16
CA ARG A 17 0.97 6.91 0.04
C ARG A 17 0.65 5.66 0.86
N GLY A 18 1.50 4.64 0.80
CA GLY A 18 1.25 3.38 1.53
C GLY A 18 1.27 3.54 3.05
N LYS A 19 2.11 4.43 3.59
CA LYS A 19 2.20 4.70 5.03
C LYS A 19 0.97 5.48 5.49
N ILE A 20 0.57 6.50 4.73
CA ILE A 20 -0.64 7.29 4.99
C ILE A 20 -1.89 6.41 4.92
N ALA A 21 -1.99 5.57 3.89
CA ALA A 21 -3.11 4.64 3.72
C ALA A 21 -3.26 3.67 4.90
N ARG A 22 -2.14 3.15 5.43
CA ARG A 22 -2.16 2.25 6.59
C ARG A 22 -2.60 2.97 7.87
N ALA A 23 -2.13 4.22 8.07
CA ALA A 23 -2.56 5.03 9.20
C ALA A 23 -4.07 5.33 9.14
N LEU A 24 -4.57 5.72 7.96
CA LEU A 24 -5.99 5.96 7.72
C LEU A 24 -6.83 4.70 7.99
N ALA A 25 -6.43 3.55 7.43
CA ALA A 25 -7.15 2.29 7.62
C ALA A 25 -7.21 1.88 9.10
N GLY A 26 -6.14 2.07 9.86
CA GLY A 26 -6.12 1.78 11.29
C GLY A 26 -7.12 2.63 12.09
N LYS A 27 -7.18 3.94 11.80
CA LYS A 27 -8.14 4.85 12.45
C LYS A 27 -9.58 4.56 12.04
N LEU A 28 -9.83 4.25 10.76
CA LEU A 28 -11.15 3.82 10.28
C LEU A 28 -11.62 2.52 10.95
N ALA A 29 -10.72 1.55 11.17
CA ALA A 29 -11.06 0.30 11.85
C ALA A 29 -11.47 0.53 13.31
N ILE A 30 -10.82 1.47 14.01
CA ILE A 30 -11.18 1.84 15.39
C ILE A 30 -12.54 2.55 15.40
N ALA A 31 -12.74 3.52 14.49
CA ALA A 31 -14.02 4.22 14.36
C ALA A 31 -15.18 3.25 14.12
N ALA A 32 -15.04 2.34 13.15
CA ALA A 32 -16.05 1.34 12.83
C ALA A 32 -16.38 0.42 14.02
N LYS A 33 -15.37 0.02 14.82
CA LYS A 33 -15.62 -0.76 16.03
C LYS A 33 -16.35 0.04 17.09
N VAL A 34 -15.96 1.30 17.33
CA VAL A 34 -16.60 2.13 18.36
C VAL A 34 -18.05 2.43 17.99
N ASP A 35 -18.32 2.73 16.73
CA ASP A 35 -19.67 2.93 16.22
C ASP A 35 -20.53 1.65 16.36
N ALA A 36 -19.94 0.47 16.11
CA ALA A 36 -20.65 -0.80 16.23
C ALA A 36 -20.93 -1.24 17.68
N TYR A 37 -20.04 -0.96 18.63
CA TYR A 37 -20.13 -1.52 19.98
C TYR A 37 -20.53 -0.52 21.08
N THR A 38 -20.15 0.75 20.96
CA THR A 38 -20.27 1.72 22.07
C THR A 38 -21.10 2.94 21.71
N GLY A 39 -21.13 3.35 20.44
CA GLY A 39 -21.88 4.52 19.97
C GLY A 39 -21.38 5.87 20.50
N ARG A 40 -20.18 5.91 21.12
CA ARG A 40 -19.59 7.16 21.62
C ARG A 40 -18.89 7.89 20.49
N PHE A 41 -19.14 9.20 20.37
CA PHE A 41 -18.45 10.02 19.40
C PHE A 41 -16.99 10.27 19.82
N ILE A 42 -16.06 9.69 19.07
CA ILE A 42 -14.60 9.88 19.25
C ILE A 42 -13.93 10.41 17.96
N GLY A 43 -14.73 10.91 17.01
CA GLY A 43 -14.28 11.28 15.66
C GLY A 43 -13.18 12.34 15.69
N ASP A 44 -13.35 13.39 16.48
CA ASP A 44 -12.40 14.52 16.53
C ASP A 44 -10.99 14.07 16.93
N LYS A 45 -10.90 13.25 17.98
CA LYS A 45 -9.63 12.71 18.46
C LYS A 45 -8.96 11.81 17.41
N LEU A 46 -9.74 10.98 16.72
CA LEU A 46 -9.22 10.11 15.66
C LEU A 46 -8.70 10.91 14.46
N VAL A 47 -9.38 11.99 14.09
CA VAL A 47 -8.97 12.90 13.02
C VAL A 47 -7.70 13.64 13.39
N GLU A 48 -7.60 14.15 14.63
CA GLU A 48 -6.41 14.83 15.12
C GLU A 48 -5.19 13.91 15.10
N ASP A 49 -5.32 12.69 15.63
CA ASP A 49 -4.25 11.70 15.60
C ASP A 49 -3.84 11.32 14.18
N LEU A 50 -4.81 11.18 13.28
CA LEU A 50 -4.53 10.90 11.86
C LEU A 50 -3.69 12.02 11.25
N ARG A 51 -4.08 13.28 11.46
CA ARG A 51 -3.37 14.45 10.93
C ARG A 51 -1.94 14.53 11.47
N LYS A 52 -1.75 14.34 12.79
CA LYS A 52 -0.42 14.27 13.41
C LYS A 52 0.45 13.21 12.74
N ARG A 53 -0.09 12.00 12.54
CA ARG A 53 0.64 10.92 11.90
C ARG A 53 0.98 11.20 10.43
N ILE A 54 0.10 11.86 9.70
CA ILE A 54 0.36 12.27 8.30
C ILE A 54 1.52 13.27 8.25
N GLU A 55 1.52 14.27 9.12
CA GLU A 55 2.58 15.27 9.21
C GLU A 55 3.93 14.64 9.59
N GLU A 56 3.96 13.71 10.54
CA GLU A 56 5.15 12.92 10.86
C GLU A 56 5.69 12.16 9.65
N ILE A 57 4.81 11.49 8.89
CA ILE A 57 5.21 10.72 7.70
C ILE A 57 5.79 11.65 6.63
N LYS A 58 5.21 12.83 6.42
CA LYS A 58 5.71 13.81 5.45
C LYS A 58 7.11 14.30 5.84
N LYS A 59 7.34 14.57 7.13
CA LYS A 59 8.65 15.02 7.66
C LYS A 59 9.71 13.91 7.59
N LEU A 60 9.40 12.72 8.11
CA LEU A 60 10.36 11.62 8.21
C LEU A 60 10.73 11.02 6.85
N TYR A 61 9.81 11.03 5.88
CA TYR A 61 10.02 10.42 4.57
C TYR A 61 9.97 11.43 3.43
N ALA A 62 10.58 12.61 3.66
CA ALA A 62 10.69 13.66 2.66
C ALA A 62 11.51 13.21 1.44
N LYS A 63 12.61 12.45 1.65
CA LYS A 63 13.44 11.93 0.57
C LYS A 63 12.86 10.63 -0.01
N PRO A 64 12.85 10.46 -1.35
CA PRO A 64 12.43 9.22 -1.97
C PRO A 64 13.38 8.07 -1.56
N PRO A 65 12.86 6.85 -1.32
CA PRO A 65 13.71 5.70 -1.06
C PRO A 65 14.57 5.40 -2.29
N PRO A 66 15.84 4.99 -2.13
CA PRO A 66 16.70 4.62 -3.25
C PRO A 66 16.03 3.51 -4.05
N ARG A 67 15.95 3.69 -5.37
CA ARG A 67 15.35 2.71 -6.28
C ARG A 67 16.25 1.48 -6.25
N LYS A 68 15.78 0.39 -5.64
CA LYS A 68 16.48 -0.91 -5.76
C LYS A 68 16.51 -1.25 -7.25
N GLU A 69 17.71 -1.35 -7.82
CA GLU A 69 17.90 -1.88 -9.16
C GLU A 69 17.23 -3.25 -9.19
N ALA A 70 16.31 -3.45 -10.14
CA ALA A 70 15.65 -4.73 -10.27
C ALA A 70 16.73 -5.78 -10.56
N PRO A 71 16.76 -6.92 -9.85
CA PRO A 71 17.70 -7.98 -10.19
C PRO A 71 17.50 -8.34 -11.67
N PRO A 72 18.57 -8.56 -12.44
CA PRO A 72 18.47 -8.84 -13.86
C PRO A 72 17.47 -9.98 -14.07
N GLN A 73 16.44 -9.75 -14.89
CA GLN A 73 15.43 -10.75 -15.18
C GLN A 73 16.14 -11.98 -15.74
N LYS A 74 16.18 -13.07 -14.96
CA LYS A 74 16.73 -14.34 -15.44
C LYS A 74 15.98 -14.72 -16.72
N PRO A 75 16.66 -15.02 -17.83
CA PRO A 75 15.99 -15.40 -19.07
C PRO A 75 15.09 -16.61 -18.78
N LYS A 76 13.80 -16.48 -19.11
CA LYS A 76 12.84 -17.58 -18.98
C LYS A 76 13.36 -18.74 -19.82
N LEU A 77 13.75 -19.85 -19.19
CA LEU A 77 14.15 -21.07 -19.90
C LEU A 77 13.05 -21.42 -20.92
N ARG A 78 13.40 -21.31 -22.20
CA ARG A 78 12.53 -21.68 -23.32
C ARG A 78 12.29 -23.18 -23.17
N LYS A 79 11.01 -23.59 -23.10
CA LYS A 79 10.60 -24.99 -22.92
C LYS A 79 10.94 -25.80 -24.19
N GLU A 80 12.18 -26.23 -24.34
CA GLU A 80 12.64 -27.16 -25.40
C GLU A 80 12.04 -28.58 -25.28
N GLY A 81 11.29 -28.87 -24.21
CA GLY A 81 10.68 -30.19 -23.99
C GLY A 81 9.44 -30.50 -24.83
N LYS A 82 8.86 -29.54 -25.57
CA LYS A 82 7.66 -29.79 -26.39
C LYS A 82 7.95 -30.31 -27.80
N GLU A 83 9.14 -30.07 -28.33
CA GLU A 83 9.48 -30.43 -29.72
C GLU A 83 9.89 -31.91 -29.83
N LYS A 84 10.71 -32.40 -28.89
CA LYS A 84 11.13 -33.82 -28.85
C LYS A 84 9.98 -34.81 -28.66
N ARG A 85 8.86 -34.40 -28.05
CA ARG A 85 7.68 -35.27 -27.85
C ARG A 85 6.80 -35.38 -29.10
N ARG A 86 6.96 -34.47 -30.07
CA ARG A 86 6.23 -34.48 -31.34
C ARG A 86 6.96 -35.29 -32.41
N GLU A 87 8.29 -35.31 -32.35
CA GLU A 87 9.15 -36.10 -33.25
C GLU A 87 9.09 -37.60 -32.95
N LYS A 88 9.01 -38.00 -31.67
CA LYS A 88 8.88 -39.41 -31.26
C LYS A 88 7.50 -40.04 -31.51
N ARG A 89 6.58 -39.30 -32.15
CA ARG A 89 5.19 -39.70 -32.46
C ARG A 89 4.90 -39.72 -33.98
N ARG A 90 5.89 -39.44 -34.82
CA ARG A 90 5.88 -39.72 -36.26
C ARG A 90 6.72 -40.96 -36.53
#